data_AF-A0AA35R6W5-F1
#
_entry.id   AF-A0AA35R6W5-F1
#
_cell.length_a   1.000
_cell.length_b   1.000
_cell.length_c   1.000
_cell.angle_alpha   90.00
_cell.angle_beta   90.00
_cell.angle_gamma   90.00
#
_symmetry.space_group_name_H-M   'P 1'
#
loop_
_entity.id
_entity.type
_entity.pdbx_description
1 polymer ?
#
loop_
_entity_poly.entity_id
_entity_poly.type
_entity_poly.pdbx_seq_one_letter_code
_entity_poly.pdbx_strand_id
1 'polypeptide(L)'
;VLYLEQLILKHRVHLSALKVKETSEGLYFFFAQKQEARKLVDFLQTVVPCRYKTSQELVSHDIHSNTFQYKHTFSVELVPVCKNEVVCLPLSLARSLGHMTQVVICTRVTTSLHLTDPQSLQVAELSSSVYSVL
;
A
#
# COMPACT_ATOMS: atom_id res chain seq x y z
N VAL A 1 -1.43 -5.52 9.02
CA VAL A 1 -1.06 -6.67 8.14
C VAL A 1 -2.12 -7.77 8.13
N LEU A 2 -2.51 -8.33 9.29
CA LEU A 2 -3.51 -9.42 9.38
C LEU A 2 -4.82 -9.19 8.60
N TYR A 3 -5.36 -7.96 8.64
CA TYR A 3 -6.57 -7.60 7.89
C TYR A 3 -6.38 -7.75 6.37
N LEU A 4 -5.20 -7.38 5.87
CA LEU A 4 -4.89 -7.44 4.44
C LEU A 4 -4.72 -8.89 3.96
N GLU A 5 -4.07 -9.74 4.74
CA GLU A 5 -3.96 -11.17 4.46
C GLU A 5 -5.35 -11.81 4.35
N GLN A 6 -6.24 -11.49 5.29
CA GLN A 6 -7.60 -12.00 5.27
C GLN A 6 -8.38 -11.54 4.02
N LEU A 7 -8.18 -10.30 3.57
CA LEU A 7 -8.73 -9.80 2.31
C LEU A 7 -8.18 -10.54 1.09
N ILE A 8 -6.86 -10.77 1.04
CA ILE A 8 -6.20 -11.51 -0.04
C ILE A 8 -6.71 -12.95 -0.13
N LEU A 9 -6.95 -13.60 1.02
CA LEU A 9 -7.53 -14.94 1.08
C LEU A 9 -8.99 -14.94 0.61
N LYS A 10 -9.80 -14.00 1.12
CA LYS A 10 -11.22 -13.87 0.79
C LYS A 10 -11.47 -13.63 -0.70
N HIS A 11 -10.67 -12.75 -1.31
CA HIS A 11 -10.79 -12.41 -2.73
C HIS A 11 -9.98 -13.34 -3.66
N ARG A 12 -9.28 -14.35 -3.09
CA ARG A 12 -8.52 -15.35 -3.84
C ARG A 12 -7.48 -14.76 -4.83
N VAL A 13 -6.95 -13.57 -4.52
CA VAL A 13 -6.02 -12.85 -5.40
C VAL A 13 -4.61 -13.48 -5.41
N HIS A 14 -4.31 -14.29 -4.40
CA HIS A 14 -3.04 -15.01 -4.26
C HIS A 14 -2.96 -16.31 -5.07
N LEU A 15 -4.04 -16.76 -5.73
CA LEU A 15 -4.07 -18.07 -6.40
C LEU A 15 -3.05 -18.22 -7.54
N SER A 16 -2.68 -17.12 -8.20
CA SER A 16 -1.65 -17.11 -9.25
C SER A 16 -0.23 -17.00 -8.70
N ALA A 17 -0.06 -16.81 -7.38
CA ALA A 17 1.26 -16.73 -6.77
C ALA A 17 1.88 -18.14 -6.72
N LEU A 18 3.06 -18.29 -7.33
CA LEU A 18 3.84 -19.53 -7.29
C LEU A 18 4.40 -19.80 -5.89
N LYS A 19 4.76 -18.72 -5.19
CA LYS A 19 5.39 -18.78 -3.88
C LYS A 19 5.06 -17.52 -3.09
N VAL A 20 4.82 -17.70 -1.80
CA VAL A 20 4.76 -16.63 -0.82
C VAL A 20 5.89 -16.84 0.17
N LYS A 21 6.66 -15.79 0.46
CA LYS A 21 7.75 -15.82 1.45
C LYS A 21 7.55 -14.70 2.46
N GLU A 22 7.55 -15.06 3.73
CA GLU A 22 7.56 -14.10 4.83
C GLU A 22 8.98 -13.65 5.17
N THR A 23 9.11 -12.39 5.56
CA THR A 23 10.34 -11.73 5.99
C THR A 23 10.04 -10.82 7.16
N SER A 24 11.07 -10.38 7.91
CA SER A 24 10.88 -9.47 9.05
C SER A 24 10.15 -8.18 8.67
N GLU A 25 10.34 -7.71 7.43
CA GLU A 25 9.79 -6.45 6.91
C GLU A 25 8.46 -6.64 6.15
N GLY A 26 7.95 -7.87 6.00
CA GLY A 26 6.69 -8.14 5.31
C GLY A 26 6.67 -9.40 4.43
N LEU A 27 5.91 -9.34 3.34
CA LEU A 27 5.57 -10.49 2.49
C LEU A 27 6.05 -10.30 1.05
N TYR A 28 6.61 -11.37 0.47
CA TYR A 28 6.97 -11.45 -0.94
C TYR A 28 6.08 -12.45 -1.68
N PHE A 29 5.45 -11.99 -2.76
CA PHE A 29 4.67 -12.81 -3.67
C PHE A 29 5.43 -12.98 -5.00
N PHE A 30 5.65 -14.23 -5.41
CA PHE A 30 6.32 -14.55 -6.67
C PHE A 30 5.32 -15.05 -7.70
N PHE A 31 5.39 -14.51 -8.92
CA PHE A 31 4.48 -14.83 -10.02
C PHE A 31 5.26 -15.26 -11.26
N ALA A 32 4.65 -16.12 -12.08
CA ALA A 32 5.22 -16.51 -13.37
C ALA A 32 5.12 -15.37 -14.38
N GLN A 33 3.98 -14.67 -14.39
CA GLN A 33 3.68 -13.62 -15.35
C GLN A 33 3.59 -12.25 -14.67
N LYS A 34 4.16 -11.23 -15.33
CA LYS A 34 4.09 -9.84 -14.88
C LYS A 34 2.66 -9.34 -14.67
N GLN A 35 1.73 -9.77 -15.52
CA GLN A 35 0.34 -9.32 -15.47
C GLN A 35 -0.38 -9.78 -14.20
N GLU A 36 -0.05 -10.97 -13.69
CA GLU A 36 -0.61 -11.49 -12.45
C GLU A 36 -0.13 -10.71 -11.24
N ALA A 37 1.17 -10.39 -11.20
CA ALA A 37 1.73 -9.50 -10.18
C ALA A 37 1.07 -8.12 -10.21
N ARG A 38 0.83 -7.56 -11.41
CA ARG A 38 0.15 -6.28 -11.57
C ARG A 38 -1.28 -6.31 -11.03
N LYS A 39 -2.04 -7.38 -11.31
CA LYS A 39 -3.40 -7.55 -10.75
C LYS A 39 -3.42 -7.54 -9.22
N LEU A 40 -2.42 -8.16 -8.57
CA LEU A 40 -2.30 -8.08 -7.11
C LEU A 40 -2.06 -6.64 -6.65
N VAL A 41 -1.14 -5.92 -7.29
CA VAL A 41 -0.87 -4.51 -6.96
C VAL A 41 -2.13 -3.65 -7.16
N ASP A 42 -2.81 -3.79 -8.29
CA ASP A 42 -4.05 -3.06 -8.58
C ASP A 42 -5.12 -3.36 -7.52
N PHE A 43 -5.27 -4.63 -7.10
CA PHE A 43 -6.16 -4.99 -6.00
C PHE A 43 -5.77 -4.30 -4.69
N LEU A 44 -4.49 -4.30 -4.31
CA LEU A 44 -4.02 -3.64 -3.09
C LEU A 44 -4.37 -2.14 -3.08
N GLN A 45 -4.23 -1.46 -4.22
CA GLN A 45 -4.61 -0.04 -4.35
C GLN A 45 -6.10 0.22 -4.15
N THR A 46 -6.96 -0.78 -4.38
CA THR A 46 -8.43 -0.64 -4.18
C THR A 46 -8.88 -0.90 -2.74
N VAL A 47 -8.05 -1.53 -1.90
CA VAL A 47 -8.47 -1.97 -0.56
C VAL A 47 -7.71 -1.28 0.57
N VAL A 48 -6.48 -0.82 0.32
CA VAL A 48 -5.63 -0.19 1.34
C VAL A 48 -4.90 1.02 0.77
N PRO A 49 -4.57 2.03 1.61
CA PRO A 49 -3.79 3.17 1.16
C PRO A 49 -2.35 2.68 1.03
N CYS A 50 -1.85 2.67 -0.20
CA CYS A 50 -0.50 2.21 -0.48
C CYS A 50 0.14 3.00 -1.62
N ARG A 51 1.46 2.94 -1.66
CA ARG A 51 2.27 3.36 -2.80
C ARG A 51 3.03 2.17 -3.32
N TYR A 52 3.37 2.19 -4.59
CA TYR A 52 4.25 1.18 -5.14
C TYR A 52 5.29 1.78 -6.08
N LYS A 53 6.43 1.11 -6.16
CA LYS A 53 7.50 1.40 -7.11
C LYS A 53 7.76 0.15 -7.94
N THR A 54 8.11 0.32 -9.20
CA THR A 54 8.45 -0.79 -10.11
C THR A 54 9.91 -0.72 -10.49
N SER A 55 10.60 -1.85 -10.46
CA SER A 55 11.92 -2.00 -11.06
C SER A 55 11.94 -3.19 -12.01
N GLN A 56 12.89 -3.16 -12.95
CA GLN A 56 13.14 -4.26 -13.86
C GLN A 56 14.64 -4.51 -13.96
N GLU A 57 15.01 -5.77 -14.01
CA GLU A 57 16.38 -6.25 -14.11
C GLU A 57 16.48 -7.16 -15.33
N LEU A 58 17.45 -6.90 -16.21
CA LEU A 58 17.71 -7.77 -17.36
C LEU A 58 18.38 -9.05 -16.87
N VAL A 59 17.72 -10.20 -17.10
CA VAL A 59 18.24 -11.52 -16.72
C VAL A 59 19.08 -12.09 -17.85
N SER A 60 18.56 -12.03 -19.08
CA SER A 60 19.24 -12.56 -20.26
C SER A 60 18.77 -11.88 -21.53
N HIS A 61 19.60 -11.94 -22.56
CA HIS A 61 19.32 -11.44 -23.90
C HIS A 61 19.84 -12.44 -24.92
N ASP A 62 18.95 -12.94 -25.78
CA ASP A 62 19.34 -13.76 -26.92
C ASP A 62 19.48 -12.88 -28.16
N ILE A 63 20.72 -12.73 -28.62
CA ILE A 63 21.12 -11.86 -29.73
C ILE A 63 20.58 -12.39 -31.07
N HIS A 64 20.36 -13.71 -31.20
CA HIS A 64 19.91 -14.30 -32.47
C HIS A 64 18.41 -14.11 -32.68
N SER A 65 17.62 -14.16 -31.61
CA SER A 65 16.18 -13.93 -31.64
C SER A 65 15.76 -12.52 -31.23
N ASN A 66 16.72 -11.68 -30.81
CA ASN A 66 16.50 -10.34 -30.24
C ASN A 66 15.46 -10.36 -29.10
N THR A 67 15.49 -11.42 -28.29
CA THR A 67 14.57 -11.59 -27.16
C THR A 67 15.26 -11.24 -25.84
N PHE A 68 14.57 -10.47 -25.00
CA PHE A 68 15.07 -10.02 -23.71
C PHE A 68 14.21 -10.62 -22.60
N GLN A 69 14.84 -11.25 -21.61
CA GLN A 69 14.16 -11.73 -20.42
C GLN A 69 14.41 -10.76 -19.27
N TYR A 70 13.32 -10.19 -18.74
CA TYR A 70 13.37 -9.27 -17.62
C TYR A 70 12.72 -9.88 -16.39
N LYS A 71 13.34 -9.63 -15.23
CA LYS A 71 12.73 -9.85 -13.92
C LYS A 71 12.11 -8.53 -13.45
N HIS A 72 10.82 -8.56 -13.15
CA HIS A 72 10.09 -7.38 -12.67
C HIS A 72 9.85 -7.48 -11.17
N THR A 73 10.05 -6.37 -10.47
CA THR A 73 9.77 -6.25 -9.03
C THR A 73 8.80 -5.10 -8.79
N PHE A 74 7.76 -5.37 -8.02
CA PHE A 74 6.80 -4.38 -7.54
C PHE A 74 6.98 -4.24 -6.03
N SER A 75 7.51 -3.12 -5.57
CA SER A 75 7.69 -2.80 -4.16
C SER A 75 6.48 -2.00 -3.69
N VAL A 76 5.61 -2.61 -2.87
CA VAL A 76 4.42 -1.97 -2.32
C VAL A 76 4.68 -1.59 -0.87
N GLU A 77 4.45 -0.33 -0.54
CA GLU A 77 4.59 0.24 0.80
C GLU A 77 3.22 0.65 1.32
N LEU A 78 2.86 0.14 2.51
CA LEU A 78 1.61 0.46 3.20
C LEU A 78 1.82 1.67 4.11
N VAL A 79 0.76 2.44 4.34
CA VAL A 79 0.80 3.52 5.33
C VAL A 79 1.02 2.94 6.74
N PRO A 80 1.95 3.50 7.55
CA PRO A 80 2.25 3.00 8.89
C PRO A 80 1.24 3.50 9.95
N VAL A 81 -0.06 3.50 9.62
CA VAL A 81 -1.13 3.92 10.52
C VAL A 81 -2.23 2.88 10.50
N CYS A 82 -2.61 2.40 11.69
CA CYS A 82 -3.67 1.44 11.88
C CYS A 82 -4.97 2.10 12.38
N LYS A 83 -6.06 1.34 12.27
CA LYS A 83 -7.34 1.73 12.87
C LYS A 83 -7.20 1.87 14.38
N ASN A 84 -7.79 2.93 14.93
CA ASN A 84 -7.83 3.33 16.33
C ASN A 84 -6.47 3.82 16.91
N GLU A 85 -5.51 4.17 16.07
CA GLU A 85 -4.26 4.78 16.53
C GLU A 85 -4.38 6.30 16.64
N VAL A 86 -3.65 6.88 17.59
CA VAL A 86 -3.49 8.33 17.74
C VAL A 86 -2.32 8.78 16.90
N VAL A 87 -2.54 9.80 16.07
CA VAL A 87 -1.54 10.34 15.15
C VAL A 87 -1.35 11.82 15.45
N CYS A 88 -0.09 12.27 15.43
CA CYS A 88 0.25 13.69 15.52
C CYS A 88 0.54 14.22 14.11
N LEU A 89 -0.33 15.08 13.60
CA LEU A 89 -0.20 15.71 12.30
C LEU A 89 0.80 16.88 12.36
N PRO A 90 1.59 17.11 11.30
CA PRO A 90 2.26 18.39 11.10
C PRO A 90 1.27 19.55 11.12
N LEU A 91 1.67 20.67 11.71
CA LEU A 91 0.80 21.86 11.86
C LEU A 91 0.26 22.37 10.52
N SER A 92 1.08 22.34 9.46
CA SER A 92 0.67 22.71 8.10
C SER A 92 -0.44 21.81 7.58
N LEU A 93 -0.31 20.50 7.80
CA LEU A 93 -1.30 19.50 7.38
C LEU A 93 -2.61 19.65 8.16
N ALA A 94 -2.55 19.76 9.48
CA ALA A 94 -3.73 19.94 10.34
C ALA A 94 -4.54 21.19 9.95
N ARG A 95 -3.85 22.29 9.62
CA ARG A 95 -4.49 23.51 9.11
C ARG A 95 -5.16 23.30 7.75
N SER A 96 -4.48 22.61 6.83
CA SER A 96 -5.02 22.32 5.50
C SER A 96 -6.26 21.40 5.53
N LEU A 97 -6.38 20.55 6.55
CA LEU A 97 -7.52 19.66 6.78
C LEU A 97 -8.71 20.34 7.49
N GLY A 98 -8.85 21.66 7.32
CA GLY A 98 -9.94 22.43 7.91
C GLY A 98 -9.69 22.86 9.35
N HIS A 99 -8.45 23.26 9.67
CA HIS A 99 -8.06 23.78 10.99
C HIS A 99 -8.26 22.80 12.16
N MET A 100 -8.02 21.51 11.91
CA MET A 100 -8.05 20.49 12.95
C MET A 100 -6.92 20.68 13.97
N THR A 101 -7.09 20.08 15.15
CA THR A 101 -5.98 19.91 16.09
C THR A 101 -4.91 18.96 15.51
N GLN A 102 -3.68 19.06 16.00
CA GLN A 102 -2.60 18.16 15.55
C GLN A 102 -2.77 16.73 16.05
N VAL A 103 -3.46 16.53 17.17
CA VAL A 103 -3.67 15.20 17.76
C VAL A 103 -5.02 14.67 17.30
N VAL A 104 -4.98 13.66 16.43
CA VAL A 104 -6.17 13.07 15.81
C VAL A 104 -6.15 11.56 15.99
N ILE A 105 -7.31 10.92 15.82
CA ILE A 105 -7.47 9.48 15.90
C ILE A 105 -7.79 8.94 14.50
N CYS A 106 -7.09 7.92 14.05
CA CYS A 106 -7.47 7.21 12.83
C CYS A 106 -8.67 6.31 13.11
N THR A 107 -9.86 6.71 12.69
CA THR A 107 -11.09 5.96 12.97
C THR A 107 -11.37 4.86 11.94
N ARG A 108 -10.87 5.04 10.71
CA ARG A 108 -11.06 4.07 9.62
C ARG A 108 -9.92 4.14 8.62
N VAL A 109 -9.52 2.96 8.13
CA VAL A 109 -8.54 2.79 7.05
C VAL A 109 -9.25 2.12 5.87
N THR A 110 -9.27 2.79 4.72
CA THR A 110 -9.81 2.29 3.43
C THR A 110 -8.76 2.51 2.33
N THR A 111 -9.12 2.99 1.15
CA THR A 111 -8.18 3.54 0.17
C THR A 111 -7.55 4.86 0.62
N SER A 112 -8.10 5.48 1.67
CA SER A 112 -7.64 6.68 2.34
C SER A 112 -7.70 6.49 3.86
N LEU A 113 -6.99 7.35 4.60
CA LEU A 113 -7.10 7.41 6.05
C LEU A 113 -8.21 8.37 6.45
N HIS A 114 -9.13 7.90 7.30
CA HIS A 114 -10.09 8.77 7.96
C HIS A 114 -9.58 9.12 9.35
N LEU A 115 -9.38 10.41 9.58
CA LEU A 115 -8.91 10.97 10.83
C LEU A 115 -10.04 11.72 11.50
N THR A 116 -10.13 11.61 12.82
CA THR A 116 -11.15 12.28 13.61
C THR A 116 -10.49 13.04 14.75
N ASP A 117 -10.83 14.32 14.87
CA ASP A 117 -10.43 15.14 16.01
C ASP A 117 -11.34 14.81 17.20
N PRO A 118 -10.82 14.36 18.34
CA PRO A 118 -11.63 13.99 19.50
C PRO A 118 -12.31 15.19 20.18
N GLN A 119 -11.82 16.41 19.99
CA GLN A 119 -12.36 17.62 20.63
C GLN A 119 -13.47 18.26 19.81
N SER A 120 -13.28 18.34 18.49
CA SER A 120 -14.23 18.99 17.58
C SER A 120 -15.18 18.01 16.86
N LEU A 121 -14.91 16.69 16.96
CA LEU A 121 -15.57 15.63 16.19
C LEU A 121 -15.45 15.81 14.66
N GLN A 122 -14.55 16.68 14.20
CA GLN A 122 -14.30 16.89 12.79
C GLN A 122 -13.63 15.65 12.18
N VAL A 123 -14.08 15.27 10.99
CA VAL A 123 -13.52 14.15 10.23
C VAL A 123 -12.80 14.71 9.01
N ALA A 124 -11.57 14.25 8.78
CA ALA A 124 -10.81 14.54 7.58
C ALA A 124 -10.36 13.25 6.89
N GLU A 125 -10.18 13.34 5.58
CA GLU A 125 -9.71 12.25 4.74
C GLU A 125 -8.32 12.57 4.19
N LEU A 126 -7.36 11.68 4.41
CA LEU A 126 -6.02 11.77 3.87
C LEU A 126 -5.81 10.72 2.78
N SER A 127 -5.48 11.19 1.58
CA SER A 127 -5.13 10.32 0.46
C SER A 127 -3.70 9.76 0.61
N SER A 128 -3.44 8.63 -0.06
CA SER A 128 -2.13 7.98 -0.03
C SER A 128 -1.00 8.86 -0.59
N SER A 129 -1.29 9.89 -1.40
CA SER A 129 -0.28 10.81 -1.93
C SER A 129 0.27 11.79 -0.89
N VAL A 130 -0.41 11.97 0.25
CA VAL A 130 -0.06 12.97 1.28
C VAL A 130 0.62 12.33 2.50
N TYR A 131 0.56 10.99 2.65
CA TYR A 131 1.08 10.34 3.86
C TYR A 131 2.60 10.47 4.07
N SER A 132 3.42 10.71 3.04
CA SER A 132 4.89 10.79 3.20
C SER A 132 5.38 11.98 4.03
N VAL A 133 4.45 12.77 4.59
CA VAL A 133 4.69 13.88 5.51
C VAL A 133 4.25 13.54 6.94
N LEU A 134 3.59 12.39 7.16
CA LEU A 134 3.32 11.79 8.47
C LEU A 134 4.54 10.98 8.92
#